data_AF-A0A9Q0U8P2-F1
#
_entry.id   AF-A0A9Q0U8P2-F1
#
_cell.length_a   1.000
_cell.length_b   1.000
_cell.length_c   1.000
_cell.angle_alpha   90.00
_cell.angle_beta   90.00
_cell.angle_gamma   90.00
#
_symmetry.space_group_name_H-M   'P 1'
#
loop_
_entity.id
_entity.type
_entity.pdbx_description
1 polymer ?
#
loop_
_entity_poly.entity_id
_entity_poly.type
_entity_poly.pdbx_seq_one_letter_code
_entity_poly.pdbx_strand_id
1 'polypeptide(L)'
;MKFACSDTVPCNNIVLSNINLEKKDGTVATYCNSAKGFGYGVVHPSADCLSSHNKNYNAIGQSAITKESNVIGQTKISEFSETITEGIIHTEL
;
A
#
# COMPACT_ATOMS: atom_id res chain seq x y z
N MET A 1 2.82 4.44 15.38
CA MET A 1 3.75 5.22 14.52
C MET A 1 2.96 6.24 13.71
N LYS A 2 3.53 7.38 13.32
CA LYS A 2 2.82 8.40 12.52
C LYS A 2 3.71 8.89 11.37
N PHE A 3 3.30 8.60 10.14
CA PHE A 3 3.91 9.12 8.91
C PHE A 3 2.96 10.17 8.33
N ALA A 4 3.34 11.44 8.35
CA ALA A 4 2.50 12.52 7.85
C ALA A 4 3.33 13.43 6.96
N CYS A 5 3.11 13.31 5.66
CA CYS A 5 3.81 14.08 4.63
C CYS A 5 2.85 15.04 3.93
N SER A 6 3.40 15.98 3.17
CA SER A 6 2.60 16.95 2.40
C SER A 6 1.76 16.24 1.35
N ASP A 7 0.53 16.70 1.14
CA ASP A 7 -0.33 16.21 0.07
C ASP A 7 0.18 16.61 -1.32
N THR A 8 0.94 17.70 -1.40
CA THR A 8 1.59 18.15 -2.65
C THR A 8 2.99 17.57 -2.85
N VAL A 9 3.61 17.07 -1.78
CA VAL A 9 4.96 16.47 -1.80
C VAL A 9 4.96 15.20 -0.93
N PRO A 10 4.44 14.07 -1.45
CA PRO A 10 4.29 12.85 -0.68
C PRO A 10 5.64 12.20 -0.36
N CYS A 11 5.75 11.55 0.79
CA CYS A 11 6.89 10.69 1.07
C CYS A 11 6.75 9.39 0.30
N ASN A 12 7.84 8.96 -0.35
CA ASN A 12 7.89 7.71 -1.09
C ASN A 12 9.05 6.86 -0.58
N ASN A 13 9.02 5.56 -0.92
CA ASN A 13 10.09 4.61 -0.62
C ASN A 13 10.41 4.50 0.88
N ILE A 14 9.41 4.66 1.75
CA ILE A 14 9.58 4.37 3.18
C ILE A 14 9.75 2.85 3.33
N VAL A 15 10.83 2.44 3.99
CA VAL A 15 11.09 1.03 4.29
C VAL A 15 11.04 0.85 5.81
N LEU A 16 10.13 0.00 6.27
CA LEU A 16 10.10 -0.45 7.66
C LEU A 16 10.73 -1.84 7.72
N SER A 17 11.77 -2.02 8.53
CA SER A 17 12.46 -3.30 8.65
C SER A 17 12.57 -3.68 10.11
N ASN A 18 11.94 -4.80 10.48
CA ASN A 18 12.06 -5.40 11.83
C ASN A 18 11.77 -4.41 12.97
N ILE A 19 10.66 -3.69 12.86
CA ILE A 19 10.20 -2.71 13.84
C ILE A 19 9.23 -3.40 14.80
N ASN A 20 9.52 -3.40 16.10
CA ASN A 20 8.56 -3.80 17.13
C ASN A 20 8.45 -2.70 18.19
N LEU A 21 7.37 -1.94 18.13
CA LEU A 21 7.08 -0.84 19.05
C LEU A 21 5.81 -1.13 19.84
N GLU A 22 5.96 -1.22 21.15
CA GLU A 22 4.87 -1.43 22.08
C GLU A 22 4.57 -0.16 22.86
N LYS A 23 3.35 -0.05 23.36
CA LYS A 23 2.95 0.99 24.31
C LYS A 23 2.66 0.31 25.63
N LYS A 24 3.10 0.95 26.73
CA LYS A 24 2.86 0.45 28.08
C LYS A 24 1.37 0.22 28.37
N ASP A 25 0.51 1.09 27.84
CA ASP A 25 -0.94 1.04 28.04
C ASP A 25 -1.73 1.38 26.76
N GLY A 26 -2.69 0.52 26.40
CA GLY A 26 -3.62 0.72 25.29
C GLY A 26 -3.14 0.21 23.93
N THR A 27 -3.96 0.41 22.89
CA THR A 27 -3.68 -0.11 21.55
C THR A 27 -2.63 0.73 20.83
N VAL A 28 -1.71 0.07 20.13
CA VAL A 28 -0.77 0.69 19.19
C VAL A 28 -1.34 0.64 17.77
N ALA A 29 -1.24 1.76 17.05
CA ALA A 29 -1.68 1.86 15.67
C ALA A 29 -0.70 2.70 14.83
N THR A 30 -0.79 2.54 13.52
CA THR A 30 -0.04 3.34 12.55
C THR A 30 -0.97 4.25 11.77
N TYR A 31 -0.57 5.51 11.62
CA TYR A 31 -1.23 6.49 10.78
C TYR A 31 -0.31 6.87 9.62
N CYS A 32 -0.89 6.99 8.43
CA CYS A 32 -0.21 7.46 7.22
C CYS A 32 -1.02 8.59 6.57
N ASN A 33 -0.38 9.73 6.28
CA ASN A 33 -0.90 10.78 5.39
C ASN A 33 0.11 11.00 4.27
N SER A 34 -0.33 10.85 3.02
CA SER A 34 0.49 11.11 1.82
C SER A 34 1.88 10.45 1.88
N ALA A 35 1.91 9.20 2.34
CA ALA A 35 3.12 8.42 2.57
C ALA A 35 2.98 7.04 1.92
N LYS A 36 4.03 6.61 1.21
CA LYS A 36 4.09 5.32 0.54
C LYS A 36 5.35 4.55 0.92
N GLY A 37 5.20 3.24 1.06
CA GLY A 37 6.28 2.38 1.46
C GLY A 37 5.86 0.92 1.60
N PHE A 38 6.75 0.13 2.20
CA PHE A 38 6.50 -1.27 2.50
C PHE A 38 7.26 -1.70 3.75
N GLY A 39 6.79 -2.78 4.36
CA GLY A 39 7.42 -3.42 5.51
C GLY A 39 8.11 -4.73 5.11
N TYR A 40 9.23 -5.03 5.75
CA TYR A 40 9.91 -6.32 5.69
C TYR A 40 10.12 -6.86 7.12
N GLY A 41 9.93 -8.18 7.27
CA GLY A 41 10.05 -8.86 8.56
C GLY A 41 8.91 -8.50 9.51
N VAL A 42 9.18 -8.51 10.82
CA VAL A 42 8.17 -8.15 11.84
C VAL A 42 8.00 -6.64 11.87
N VAL A 43 6.77 -6.16 11.66
CA VAL A 43 6.41 -4.75 11.80
C VAL A 43 5.19 -4.63 12.72
N HIS A 44 5.43 -4.15 13.94
CA HIS A 44 4.41 -3.92 14.96
C HIS A 44 4.55 -2.50 15.54
N PRO A 45 3.47 -1.69 15.62
CA PRO A 45 2.13 -1.94 15.06
C PRO A 45 2.14 -2.07 13.54
N SER A 46 1.16 -2.79 12.97
CA SER A 46 1.03 -2.93 11.51
C SER A 46 1.01 -1.57 10.81
N ALA A 47 1.59 -1.50 9.61
CA ALA A 47 1.73 -0.30 8.80
C ALA A 47 1.15 -0.47 7.39
N ASP A 48 0.05 -1.22 7.27
CA ASP A 48 -0.60 -1.53 5.98
C ASP A 48 -0.98 -0.27 5.17
N CYS A 49 -1.16 0.87 5.84
CA CYS A 49 -1.45 2.15 5.19
C CYS A 49 -0.30 2.70 4.32
N LEU A 50 0.93 2.19 4.47
CA LEU A 50 2.04 2.55 3.58
C LEU A 50 1.93 1.89 2.21
N SER A 51 1.27 0.73 2.13
CA SER A 51 1.08 -0.02 0.88
C SER A 51 -0.24 0.33 0.19
N SER A 52 -1.19 0.97 0.88
CA SER A 52 -2.39 1.48 0.23
C SER A 52 -2.04 2.66 -0.67
N HIS A 53 -2.05 2.46 -1.98
CA HIS A 53 -2.23 3.56 -2.92
C HIS A 53 -3.44 4.36 -2.48
N ASN A 54 -3.28 5.69 -2.35
CA ASN A 54 -4.32 6.69 -2.13
C ASN A 54 -5.70 6.14 -2.50
N LYS A 55 -6.39 5.51 -1.54
CA LYS A 55 -7.84 5.39 -1.64
C LYS A 55 -8.28 6.81 -1.37
N ASN A 56 -8.50 7.56 -2.46
CA ASN A 56 -9.23 8.79 -2.41
C ASN A 56 -10.57 8.46 -1.73
N TYR A 57 -10.62 8.64 -0.42
CA TYR A 57 -11.83 8.51 0.37
C TYR A 57 -12.64 9.77 0.09
N ASN A 58 -13.28 9.81 -1.08
CA ASN A 58 -14.55 10.50 -1.19
C ASN A 58 -15.51 9.74 -0.28
N ALA A 59 -15.65 10.23 0.95
CA ALA A 59 -16.54 9.68 1.95
C ALA A 59 -17.99 9.83 1.45
N ILE A 60 -18.48 8.82 0.74
CA ILE A 60 -19.91 8.53 0.65
C ILE A 60 -20.10 7.16 1.28
N GLY A 61 -20.70 7.16 2.46
CA GLY A 61 -20.96 5.96 3.23
C GLY A 61 -21.92 5.02 2.51
N GLN A 62 -21.61 3.73 2.58
CA GLN A 62 -22.54 2.59 2.57
C GLN A 62 -21.69 1.35 2.86
N SER A 63 -21.78 0.84 4.08
CA SER A 63 -22.72 -0.21 4.51
C SER A 63 -22.04 -1.58 4.42
N ALA A 64 -21.88 -2.20 5.58
CA ALA A 64 -21.44 -3.57 5.73
C ALA A 64 -22.30 -4.49 4.85
N ILE A 65 -21.65 -5.36 4.06
CA ILE A 65 -22.26 -6.60 3.60
C ILE A 65 -21.27 -7.75 3.82
N THR A 66 -21.81 -8.69 4.59
CA THR A 66 -21.35 -9.99 5.08
C THR A 66 -20.81 -10.92 3.99
N LYS A 67 -19.97 -11.86 4.41
CA LYS A 67 -19.52 -13.04 3.65
C LYS A 67 -20.72 -13.82 3.08
N GLU A 68 -20.60 -14.35 1.85
CA GLU A 68 -20.57 -15.79 1.53
C GLU A 68 -20.61 -16.04 0.00
N SER A 69 -20.03 -17.18 -0.37
CA SER A 69 -19.72 -17.78 -1.67
C SER A 69 -20.73 -17.65 -2.82
N ASN A 70 -20.24 -17.49 -4.06
CA ASN A 70 -20.66 -18.37 -5.16
C ASN A 70 -19.63 -18.45 -6.30
N VAL A 71 -19.42 -19.67 -6.79
CA VAL A 71 -18.54 -20.08 -7.88
C VAL A 71 -19.34 -20.04 -9.18
N ILE A 72 -18.87 -19.34 -10.22
CA ILE A 72 -19.29 -19.62 -11.61
C ILE A 72 -18.12 -19.38 -12.58
N GLY A 73 -17.74 -20.43 -13.31
CA GLY A 73 -17.42 -20.34 -14.74
C GLY A 73 -15.98 -20.04 -15.14
N GLN A 74 -15.28 -21.09 -15.58
CA GLN A 74 -14.02 -21.02 -16.33
C GLN A 74 -14.21 -20.34 -17.69
N THR A 75 -13.30 -19.46 -18.11
CA THR A 75 -12.88 -19.34 -19.52
C THR A 75 -11.43 -18.86 -19.56
N LYS A 76 -10.60 -19.71 -20.20
CA LYS A 76 -9.16 -19.59 -20.39
C LYS A 76 -8.86 -18.42 -21.35
N ILE A 77 -7.99 -17.48 -20.97
CA ILE A 77 -7.32 -16.62 -21.95
C ILE A 77 -5.82 -16.64 -21.68
N SER A 78 -5.12 -16.88 -22.77
CA SER A 78 -3.71 -17.11 -23.03
C SER A 78 -2.73 -16.21 -22.27
N GLU A 79 -1.63 -16.84 -21.88
CA GLU A 79 -0.31 -16.27 -21.65
C GLU A 79 -0.02 -15.12 -22.62
N PHE A 80 0.22 -13.92 -22.08
CA PHE A 80 0.78 -12.81 -22.84
C PHE A 80 2.10 -12.41 -22.18
N SER A 81 3.18 -12.93 -22.76
CA SER A 81 4.51 -12.41 -22.60
C SER A 81 4.61 -11.17 -23.50
N GLU A 82 4.75 -9.99 -22.92
CA GLU A 82 5.18 -8.80 -23.64
C GLU A 82 6.48 -8.29 -23.05
N THR A 83 7.56 -8.72 -23.69
CA THR A 83 8.88 -8.11 -23.67
C THR A 83 8.76 -6.66 -24.12
N ILE A 84 9.07 -5.68 -23.25
CA ILE A 84 9.31 -4.30 -23.68
C ILE A 84 10.81 -4.04 -23.49
N THR A 85 11.55 -4.21 -24.58
CA THR A 85 12.96 -3.84 -24.69
C THR A 85 13.06 -2.43 -25.28
N GLU A 86 13.84 -1.59 -24.59
CA GLU A 86 14.62 -0.44 -25.05
C GLU A 86 13.95 0.91 -25.38
N GLY A 87 14.36 1.89 -24.58
CA GLY A 87 14.21 3.32 -24.83
C GLY A 87 14.90 4.19 -23.77
N ILE A 88 16.10 3.81 -23.29
CA ILE A 88 16.92 4.70 -22.46
C ILE A 88 17.83 5.50 -23.41
N ILE A 89 17.46 6.75 -23.67
CA ILE A 89 18.35 7.73 -24.28
C ILE A 89 18.72 8.74 -23.19
N HIS A 90 19.95 8.66 -22.71
CA HIS A 90 20.58 9.70 -21.89
C HIS A 90 21.29 10.65 -22.85
N THR A 91 20.81 11.88 -22.95
CA THR A 91 21.52 12.98 -23.63
C THR A 91 22.10 13.87 -22.53
N GLU A 92 23.42 13.85 -22.37
CA GLU A 92 24.13 14.90 -21.65
C GLU A 92 24.66 15.91 -22.67
N LEU A 93 24.49 17.19 -22.35
CA LEU A 93 24.95 18.35 -23.13
C LEU A 93 26.40 18.69 -22.77
#